data_AF-A0A7S0WHZ8-F1
#
_entry.id   AF-A0A7S0WHZ8-F1
#
_cell.length_a   1.000
_cell.length_b   1.000
_cell.length_c   1.000
_cell.angle_alpha   90.00
_cell.angle_beta   90.00
_cell.angle_gamma   90.00
#
_symmetry.space_group_name_H-M   'P 1'
#
loop_
_entity.id
_entity.type
_entity.pdbx_description
1 polymer ?
#
loop_
_entity_poly.entity_id
_entity_poly.type
_entity_poly.pdbx_seq_one_letter_code
_entity_poly.pdbx_strand_id
1 'polypeptide(L)'
;YGWPSLLLEAQKRLLPALHISDDKRKGSAASAKTFERHKNFADLYRPFAFYEGRFGAEATEELFAGLSPQEKEIFNFDLASIDWETYITATHVPGLRKFVLKGRGSRK
;
A
#
# COMPACT_ATOMS: atom_id res chain seq x y z
N TYR A 1 -6.27 -12.43 7.86
CA TYR A 1 -5.21 -11.41 7.69
C TYR A 1 -4.60 -11.49 6.28
N GLY A 2 -5.19 -10.78 5.32
CA GLY A 2 -4.92 -10.88 3.88
C GLY A 2 -4.18 -9.68 3.28
N TRP A 3 -3.38 -8.96 4.05
CA TRP A 3 -2.69 -7.77 3.55
C TRP A 3 -1.59 -8.06 2.50
N PRO A 4 -0.88 -9.22 2.48
CA PRO A 4 0.03 -9.55 1.38
C PRO A 4 -0.73 -9.78 0.06
N SER A 5 -1.90 -10.44 0.12
CA SER A 5 -2.78 -10.60 -1.05
C SER A 5 -3.39 -9.28 -1.50
N LEU A 6 -3.74 -8.36 -0.58
CA LEU A 6 -4.25 -7.04 -0.92
C LEU A 6 -3.16 -6.12 -1.49
N LEU A 7 -1.90 -6.27 -1.05
CA LEU A 7 -0.77 -5.55 -1.64
C LEU A 7 -0.46 -6.08 -3.05
N LEU A 8 -0.54 -7.40 -3.25
CA LEU A 8 -0.43 -8.03 -4.56
C LEU A 8 -1.60 -7.62 -5.48
N GLU A 9 -2.81 -7.52 -4.95
CA GLU A 9 -3.99 -7.10 -5.70
C GLU A 9 -3.97 -5.59 -5.98
N ALA A 10 -3.48 -4.77 -5.06
CA ALA A 10 -3.17 -3.35 -5.28
C ALA A 10 -2.06 -3.20 -6.34
N GLN A 11 -1.01 -4.01 -6.27
CA GLN A 11 0.04 -4.05 -7.29
C GLN A 11 -0.56 -4.41 -8.66
N LYS A 12 -1.45 -5.40 -8.72
CA LYS A 12 -2.16 -5.79 -9.94
C LYS A 12 -3.18 -4.75 -10.42
N ARG A 13 -3.92 -4.08 -9.55
CA ARG A 13 -4.89 -3.02 -9.89
C ARG A 13 -4.24 -1.69 -10.25
N LEU A 14 -3.01 -1.46 -9.80
CA LEU A 14 -2.17 -0.38 -10.29
C LEU A 14 -1.58 -0.70 -11.68
N LEU A 15 -1.60 -1.96 -12.16
CA LEU A 15 -1.20 -2.32 -13.54
C LEU A 15 -2.18 -1.79 -14.62
N PRO A 16 -3.51 -1.76 -14.46
CA PRO A 16 -4.39 -1.09 -15.42
C PRO A 16 -4.30 0.45 -15.43
N ALA A 17 -3.94 1.09 -14.31
CA ALA A 17 -3.55 2.51 -14.32
C ALA A 17 -2.23 2.75 -15.10
N LEU A 18 -1.55 1.65 -15.47
CA LEU A 18 -0.44 1.56 -16.42
C LEU A 18 -0.93 1.07 -17.81
N HIS A 19 -2.14 1.42 -18.26
CA HIS A 19 -2.60 1.15 -19.64
C HIS A 19 -1.68 1.84 -20.65
N ILE A 20 -0.55 1.18 -20.96
CA ILE A 20 0.06 1.23 -22.26
C ILE A 20 -0.96 0.52 -23.13
N SER A 21 -1.77 1.29 -23.86
CA SER A 21 -2.43 0.74 -25.03
C SER A 21 -1.36 0.02 -25.83
N ASP A 22 -1.56 -1.25 -26.16
CA ASP A 22 -0.67 -2.02 -27.03
C ASP A 22 -0.42 -1.33 -28.38
N ASP A 23 -1.18 -0.28 -28.69
CA ASP A 23 -0.86 0.65 -29.75
C ASP A 23 0.25 1.64 -29.32
N LYS A 24 1.43 1.42 -29.93
CA LYS A 24 2.62 2.29 -30.01
C LYS A 24 3.69 2.05 -28.95
N ARG A 25 4.45 0.98 -29.21
CA ARG A 25 5.93 0.99 -29.16
C ARG A 25 6.48 2.33 -29.70
N LYS A 26 6.67 3.31 -28.83
CA LYS A 26 7.64 4.39 -29.03
C LYS A 26 8.57 4.36 -27.83
N GLY A 27 9.74 3.75 -28.05
CA GLY A 27 10.82 3.75 -27.09
C GLY A 27 11.11 5.17 -26.62
N SER A 28 11.03 5.39 -25.31
CA SER A 28 11.53 6.60 -24.71
C SER A 28 12.01 6.29 -23.29
N ALA A 29 13.05 6.98 -22.85
CA ALA A 29 13.59 6.92 -21.49
C ALA A 29 12.50 7.15 -20.41
N ALA A 30 11.34 7.72 -20.76
CA ALA A 30 10.20 7.87 -19.86
C ALA A 30 9.57 6.52 -19.45
N SER A 31 9.49 5.54 -20.35
CA SER A 31 9.00 4.19 -20.02
C SER A 31 9.98 3.45 -19.11
N ALA A 32 11.28 3.57 -19.37
CA ALA A 32 12.33 2.97 -18.54
C ALA A 32 12.39 3.61 -17.14
N LYS A 33 12.33 4.94 -17.05
CA LYS A 33 12.29 5.68 -15.77
C LYS A 33 11.04 5.36 -14.95
N THR A 34 9.93 5.12 -15.62
CA THR A 34 8.68 4.70 -14.98
C THR A 34 8.82 3.27 -14.44
N PHE A 35 9.31 2.33 -15.26
CA PHE A 35 9.58 0.96 -14.82
C PHE A 35 10.54 0.91 -13.62
N GLU A 36 11.65 1.67 -13.66
CA GLU A 36 12.62 1.70 -12.57
C GLU A 36 12.00 2.21 -11.26
N ARG A 37 11.07 3.18 -11.33
CA ARG A 37 10.32 3.65 -10.15
C ARG A 37 9.41 2.56 -9.58
N HIS A 38 8.77 1.76 -10.42
CA HIS A 38 7.94 0.64 -9.97
C HIS A 38 8.79 -0.47 -9.35
N LYS A 39 9.95 -0.78 -9.96
CA LYS A 39 10.90 -1.75 -9.41
C LYS A 39 11.40 -1.32 -8.03
N ASN A 40 11.85 -0.08 -7.89
CA ASN A 40 12.29 0.48 -6.61
C ASN A 40 11.19 0.47 -5.54
N PHE A 41 9.94 0.70 -5.93
CA PHE A 41 8.80 0.62 -5.02
C PHE A 41 8.54 -0.84 -4.59
N ALA A 42 8.56 -1.79 -5.53
CA ALA A 42 8.42 -3.21 -5.20
C ALA A 42 9.56 -3.70 -4.30
N ASP A 43 10.80 -3.28 -4.56
CA ASP A 43 11.97 -3.62 -3.73
C ASP A 43 11.84 -3.04 -2.31
N LEU A 44 11.34 -1.81 -2.17
CA LEU A 44 11.08 -1.18 -0.87
C LEU A 44 10.02 -1.94 -0.05
N TYR A 45 8.98 -2.44 -0.71
CA TYR A 45 7.89 -3.17 -0.04
C TYR A 45 8.17 -4.66 0.13
N ARG A 46 9.17 -5.20 -0.56
CA ARG A 46 9.57 -6.60 -0.48
C ARG A 46 9.74 -7.14 0.95
N PRO A 47 10.47 -6.47 1.88
CA PRO A 47 10.63 -7.00 3.23
C PRO A 47 9.33 -6.99 4.03
N PHE A 48 8.32 -6.21 3.63
CA PHE A 48 7.01 -6.22 4.29
C PHE A 48 6.12 -7.30 3.68
N ALA A 49 6.02 -7.34 2.34
CA ALA A 49 5.13 -8.28 1.63
C ALA A 49 5.56 -9.75 1.75
N PHE A 50 6.86 -10.01 1.87
CA PHE A 50 7.43 -11.36 1.91
C PHE A 50 8.11 -11.68 3.25
N TYR A 51 7.81 -10.93 4.31
CA TYR A 51 8.24 -11.33 5.64
C TYR A 51 7.54 -12.63 6.03
N GLU A 52 8.31 -13.64 6.44
CA GLU A 52 7.75 -14.94 6.84
C GLU A 52 7.12 -14.91 8.24
N GLY A 53 7.41 -13.88 9.03
CA GLY A 53 6.82 -13.74 10.35
C GLY A 53 5.34 -13.41 10.25
N ARG A 54 4.54 -14.11 11.05
CA ARG A 54 3.12 -13.85 11.21
C ARG A 54 2.93 -12.85 12.34
N PHE A 55 2.47 -11.66 11.99
CA PHE A 55 2.01 -10.68 12.96
C PHE A 55 0.50 -10.86 13.12
N GLY A 56 0.11 -11.40 14.26
CA GLY A 56 -1.28 -11.47 14.66
C GLY A 56 -1.71 -10.17 15.34
N ALA A 57 -3.00 -9.89 15.32
CA ALA A 57 -3.59 -8.77 16.06
C ALA A 57 -4.63 -9.24 17.08
N GLU A 58 -4.55 -10.50 17.49
CA GLU A 58 -5.53 -11.17 18.36
C GLU A 58 -5.70 -10.41 19.67
N ALA A 59 -4.61 -9.98 20.30
CA ALA A 59 -4.67 -9.17 21.53
C ALA A 59 -5.37 -7.82 21.32
N THR A 60 -5.25 -7.22 20.13
CA THR A 60 -5.94 -5.96 19.81
C THR A 60 -7.42 -6.20 19.54
N GLU A 61 -7.76 -7.28 18.84
CA GLU A 61 -9.13 -7.71 18.59
C GLU A 61 -9.85 -8.05 19.91
N GLU A 62 -9.21 -8.80 20.80
CA GLU A 62 -9.74 -9.15 22.12
C GLU A 62 -9.96 -7.90 22.98
N LEU A 63 -8.98 -6.98 22.99
CA LEU A 63 -9.12 -5.70 23.68
C LEU A 63 -10.31 -4.91 23.15
N PHE A 64 -10.45 -4.81 21.82
CA PHE A 64 -11.57 -4.11 21.20
C PHE A 64 -12.92 -4.77 21.53
N ALA A 65 -12.98 -6.10 21.48
CA ALA A 65 -14.18 -6.87 21.78
C ALA A 65 -14.68 -6.62 23.21
N GLY A 66 -13.77 -6.48 24.16
CA GLY A 66 -14.06 -6.23 25.58
C GLY A 66 -14.58 -4.82 25.91
N LEU A 67 -14.48 -3.85 24.99
CA LEU A 67 -14.97 -2.49 25.23
C LEU A 67 -16.51 -2.42 25.24
N SER A 68 -17.04 -1.52 26.07
CA SER A 68 -18.46 -1.16 26.05
C SER A 68 -18.85 -0.48 24.74
N PRO A 69 -20.14 -0.45 24.36
CA PRO A 69 -20.58 0.23 23.14
C PRO A 69 -20.16 1.70 23.06
N GLN A 70 -20.22 2.42 24.19
CA GLN A 70 -19.81 3.83 24.28
C GLN A 70 -18.30 3.98 24.07
N GLU A 71 -17.49 3.11 24.67
CA GLU A 71 -16.04 3.13 24.47
C GLU A 71 -15.64 2.77 23.05
N LYS A 72 -16.36 1.84 22.40
CA LYS A 72 -16.14 1.51 20.98
C LYS A 72 -16.43 2.70 20.07
N GLU A 73 -17.43 3.52 20.40
CA GLU A 73 -17.75 4.73 19.64
C GLU A 73 -16.68 5.83 19.82
N ILE A 74 -16.17 6.01 21.05
CA ILE A 74 -15.15 7.02 21.36
C ILE A 74 -13.77 6.59 20.86
N PHE A 75 -13.43 5.31 21.01
CA PHE A 75 -12.11 4.72 20.74
C PHE A 75 -12.23 3.62 19.69
N ASN A 76 -12.71 3.95 18.49
CA ASN A 76 -12.84 2.96 17.43
C ASN A 76 -11.47 2.62 16.83
N PHE A 77 -10.91 1.47 17.22
CA PHE A 77 -9.70 0.88 16.63
C PHE A 77 -9.97 -0.51 16.02
N ASP A 78 -11.19 -0.74 15.54
CA ASP A 78 -11.54 -1.98 14.83
C ASP A 78 -10.73 -2.12 13.54
N LEU A 79 -9.77 -3.06 13.54
CA LEU A 79 -8.91 -3.36 12.39
C LEU A 79 -9.69 -3.97 11.21
N ALA A 80 -10.84 -4.61 11.48
CA ALA A 80 -11.69 -5.21 10.45
C ALA A 80 -12.53 -4.15 9.71
N SER A 81 -12.75 -2.99 10.32
CA SER A 81 -13.52 -1.88 9.71
C SER A 81 -12.76 -1.16 8.59
N ILE A 82 -11.45 -1.36 8.49
CA ILE A 82 -10.60 -0.68 7.51
C ILE A 82 -10.82 -1.32 6.13
N ASP A 83 -11.25 -0.52 5.16
CA ASP A 83 -11.12 -0.89 3.74
C ASP A 83 -9.64 -0.82 3.35
N TRP A 84 -8.95 -1.94 3.57
CA TRP A 84 -7.52 -2.08 3.35
C TRP A 84 -7.12 -1.85 1.89
N GLU A 85 -7.99 -2.19 0.93
CA GLU A 85 -7.69 -1.98 -0.49
C GLU A 85 -7.64 -0.49 -0.81
N THR A 86 -8.69 0.24 -0.44
CA THR A 86 -8.77 1.70 -0.64
C THR A 86 -7.69 2.40 0.17
N TYR A 87 -7.46 1.98 1.41
CA TYR A 87 -6.41 2.57 2.25
C TYR A 87 -5.03 2.44 1.60
N ILE A 88 -4.65 1.26 1.13
CA ILE A 88 -3.33 1.06 0.53
C ILE A 88 -3.20 1.86 -0.78
N THR A 89 -4.19 1.74 -1.67
CA THR A 89 -4.10 2.29 -3.04
C THR A 89 -4.29 3.81 -3.10
N ALA A 90 -5.26 4.35 -2.35
CA ALA A 90 -5.65 5.76 -2.44
C ALA A 90 -5.02 6.63 -1.34
N THR A 91 -4.63 6.06 -0.20
CA THR A 91 -4.11 6.82 0.95
C THR A 91 -2.63 6.55 1.21
N HIS A 92 -2.25 5.30 1.46
CA HIS A 92 -0.93 4.93 1.94
C HIS A 92 0.16 5.15 0.88
N VAL A 93 0.01 4.57 -0.31
CA VAL A 93 1.02 4.69 -1.38
C VAL A 93 1.18 6.15 -1.85
N PRO A 94 0.10 6.92 -2.10
CA PRO A 94 0.22 8.34 -2.43
C PRO A 94 0.87 9.16 -1.31
N GLY A 95 0.50 8.90 -0.05
CA GLY A 95 1.10 9.54 1.12
C GLY A 95 2.61 9.28 1.22
N LEU A 96 3.02 8.03 1.09
CA LEU A 96 4.43 7.63 1.10
C LEU A 96 5.20 8.36 -0.02
N ARG A 97 4.65 8.38 -1.24
CA ARG A 97 5.26 9.10 -2.38
C ARG A 97 5.40 10.60 -2.12
N LYS A 98 4.40 11.21 -1.50
CA LYS A 98 4.35 12.66 -1.27
C LYS A 98 5.27 13.13 -0.14
N PHE A 99 5.37 12.34 0.93
CA PHE A 99 5.99 12.78 2.18
C PHE A 99 7.29 12.05 2.52
N VAL A 100 7.43 10.78 2.14
CA VAL A 100 8.59 9.95 2.50
C VAL A 100 9.57 9.81 1.34
N LEU A 101 9.06 9.53 0.13
CA LEU A 101 9.89 9.28 -1.05
C LEU A 101 10.21 10.56 -1.86
N LYS A 102 9.90 11.75 -1.33
CA LYS A 102 10.34 13.01 -1.96
C LYS A 102 11.86 12.97 -2.09
N GLY A 103 12.31 12.87 -3.34
CA GLY A 103 13.68 12.55 -3.67
C GLY A 103 14.70 13.51 -3.07
N ARG A 104 15.86 12.93 -2.77
CA ARG A 104 17.20 13.55 -2.72
C ARG A 104 17.54 14.26 -4.05
N GLY A 105 16.74 15.23 -4.48
CA GLY A 105 16.89 15.90 -5.77
C GLY A 105 16.04 17.16 -5.98
N SER A 106 15.49 17.76 -4.91
CA SER A 106 14.94 19.12 -4.99
C SER A 106 15.45 19.97 -3.83
N ARG A 107 16.75 20.28 -3.83
CA ARG A 107 17.17 21.61 -3.37
C ARG A 107 17.19 22.50 -4.60
N LYS A 108 16.53 23.64 -4.42
CA LYS A 108 16.48 24.77 -5.35
C LYS A 108 17.89 25.21 -5.74
#